data_AF-A0A7H4N273-F1
#
_entry.id   AF-A0A7H4N273-F1
#
_cell.length_a   1.000
_cell.length_b   1.000
_cell.length_c   1.000
_cell.angle_alpha   90.00
_cell.angle_beta   90.00
_cell.angle_gamma   90.00
#
_symmetry.space_group_name_H-M   'P 1'
#
loop_
_entity.id
_entity.type
_entity.pdbx_description
1 polymer ?
#
loop_
_entity_poly.entity_id
_entity_poly.type
_entity_poly.pdbx_seq_one_letter_code
_entity_poly.pdbx_strand_id
1 'polypeptide(L)'
;MSALGSDAARQSEAIKATFAAGIEAQLATLANEKAAEGLTRADLIDTIAHLVGALVLSRACPDSSSLADEILDVCRSRILNQDTPAK
;
A
#
# COMPACT_ATOMS: atom_id res chain seq x y z
N MET A 1 0.17 -6.48 -5.72
CA MET A 1 1.47 -6.29 -5.04
C MET A 1 1.71 -7.27 -3.90
N SER A 2 0.77 -7.42 -2.95
CA SER A 2 0.89 -8.32 -1.78
C SER A 2 1.43 -9.74 -2.10
N ALA A 3 0.81 -10.48 -3.02
CA ALA A 3 1.28 -11.83 -3.41
C ALA A 3 2.55 -11.84 -4.28
N LEU A 4 2.87 -10.73 -4.96
CA LEU A 4 4.00 -10.63 -5.89
C LEU A 4 5.29 -10.18 -5.20
N GLY A 5 5.21 -9.41 -4.11
CA GLY A 5 6.38 -8.85 -3.44
C GLY A 5 7.32 -9.92 -2.88
N SER A 6 6.76 -10.97 -2.27
CA SER A 6 7.55 -12.09 -1.76
C SER A 6 8.23 -12.89 -2.86
N ASP A 7 7.64 -12.94 -4.05
CA ASP A 7 8.23 -13.66 -5.19
C ASP A 7 9.29 -12.82 -5.89
N ALA A 8 9.02 -11.54 -6.14
CA ALA A 8 9.94 -10.59 -6.76
C ALA A 8 11.33 -10.57 -6.06
N ALA A 9 11.38 -10.73 -4.74
CA ALA A 9 12.62 -10.79 -3.98
C ALA A 9 13.55 -11.95 -4.40
N ARG A 10 12.99 -13.06 -4.89
CA ARG A 10 13.72 -14.26 -5.36
C ARG A 10 14.02 -14.23 -6.87
N GLN A 11 13.51 -13.24 -7.60
CA GLN A 11 13.67 -13.15 -9.05
C GLN A 11 15.00 -12.48 -9.45
N SER A 12 15.28 -12.46 -10.75
CA SER A 12 16.45 -11.80 -11.33
C SER A 12 16.44 -10.28 -11.13
N GLU A 13 17.60 -9.65 -11.25
CA GLU A 13 17.74 -8.19 -11.11
C GLU A 13 16.85 -7.42 -12.09
N ALA A 14 16.73 -7.93 -13.33
CA ALA A 14 15.85 -7.33 -14.33
C ALA A 14 14.38 -7.31 -13.86
N ILE A 15 13.89 -8.38 -13.23
CA ILE A 15 12.52 -8.44 -12.73
C ILE A 15 12.34 -7.52 -11.52
N LYS A 16 13.32 -7.46 -10.61
CA LYS A 16 13.31 -6.51 -9.48
C LYS A 16 13.26 -5.06 -9.95
N ALA A 17 14.01 -4.72 -10.98
CA ALA A 17 13.97 -3.40 -11.60
C ALA A 17 12.60 -3.07 -12.20
N THR A 18 11.98 -4.02 -12.91
CA THR A 18 10.60 -3.84 -13.42
C THR A 18 9.59 -3.66 -12.28
N PHE A 19 9.72 -4.43 -11.19
CA PHE A 19 8.86 -4.29 -10.02
C PHE A 19 8.99 -2.90 -9.37
N ALA A 20 10.23 -2.41 -9.20
CA ALA A 20 10.49 -1.07 -8.68
C ALA A 20 9.90 0.02 -9.60
N ALA A 21 10.07 -0.10 -10.91
CA ALA A 21 9.46 0.82 -11.87
C ALA A 21 7.91 0.83 -11.78
N GLY A 22 7.30 -0.33 -11.50
CA GLY A 22 5.87 -0.44 -11.24
C GLY A 22 5.42 0.28 -9.97
N ILE A 23 6.23 0.27 -8.91
CA ILE A 23 5.98 1.06 -7.68
C ILE A 23 6.07 2.55 -7.99
N GLU A 24 7.10 2.99 -8.72
CA GLU A 24 7.24 4.40 -9.10
C GLU A 24 6.06 4.92 -9.92
N ALA A 25 5.57 4.11 -10.87
CA ALA A 25 4.40 4.47 -11.67
C ALA A 25 3.12 4.62 -10.81
N GLN A 26 2.96 3.79 -9.78
CA GLN A 26 1.84 3.90 -8.85
C GLN A 26 1.95 5.13 -7.95
N LEU A 27 3.15 5.42 -7.45
CA LEU A 27 3.41 6.64 -6.68
C LEU A 27 3.13 7.90 -7.52
N ALA A 28 3.52 7.91 -8.78
CA ALA A 28 3.23 9.01 -9.69
C ALA A 28 1.73 9.17 -9.95
N THR A 29 1.00 8.06 -10.10
CA THR A 29 -0.47 8.07 -10.26
C THR A 29 -1.15 8.65 -9.02
N LEU A 30 -0.78 8.15 -7.83
CA LEU A 30 -1.36 8.59 -6.57
C LEU A 30 -1.02 10.07 -6.26
N ALA A 31 0.21 10.50 -6.57
CA ALA A 31 0.62 11.90 -6.46
C ALA A 31 -0.25 12.83 -7.33
N ASN A 32 -0.63 12.37 -8.53
CA ASN A 32 -1.50 13.13 -9.42
C ASN A 32 -2.95 13.19 -8.91
N GLU A 33 -3.48 12.06 -8.41
CA GLU A 33 -4.83 12.00 -7.83
C GLU A 33 -4.96 12.87 -6.58
N LYS A 34 -3.91 12.90 -5.74
CA LYS A 34 -3.87 13.65 -4.48
C LYS A 34 -3.10 14.97 -4.59
N ALA A 35 -2.91 15.50 -5.80
CA ALA A 35 -2.10 16.70 -6.03
C ALA A 35 -2.60 17.92 -5.22
N ALA A 36 -3.92 18.02 -5.00
CA ALA A 36 -4.54 19.11 -4.25
C ALA A 36 -4.35 18.99 -2.72
N GLU A 37 -3.95 17.83 -2.21
CA GLU A 37 -3.82 17.54 -0.78
C GLU A 37 -2.43 17.91 -0.21
N GLY A 38 -1.48 18.27 -1.08
CA GLY A 38 -0.14 18.69 -0.66
C GLY A 38 0.71 17.58 -0.03
N LEU A 39 0.35 16.32 -0.27
CA LEU A 39 1.04 15.16 0.30
C LEU A 39 2.48 15.06 -0.20
N THR A 40 3.38 14.69 0.71
CA THR A 40 4.78 14.42 0.37
C THR A 40 4.91 13.03 -0.24
N ARG A 41 6.03 12.78 -0.92
CA ARG A 41 6.36 11.43 -1.40
C ARG A 41 6.41 10.41 -0.25
N ALA A 42 6.81 10.81 0.95
CA ALA A 42 6.83 9.93 2.11
C ALA A 42 5.40 9.49 2.50
N ASP A 43 4.44 10.41 2.47
CA ASP A 43 3.03 10.11 2.79
C ASP A 43 2.40 9.14 1.77
N LEU A 44 2.75 9.31 0.49
CA LEU A 44 2.30 8.41 -0.58
C LEU A 44 2.89 7.00 -0.41
N ILE A 45 4.17 6.90 -0.04
CA ILE A 45 4.81 5.61 0.26
C ILE A 45 4.17 4.96 1.49
N ASP A 46 3.93 5.73 2.55
CA ASP A 46 3.27 5.24 3.77
C ASP A 46 1.87 4.69 3.45
N THR A 47 1.09 5.42 2.64
CA THR A 47 -0.24 4.99 2.20
C THR A 47 -0.18 3.65 1.45
N ILE A 48 0.72 3.51 0.46
CA ILE A 48 0.87 2.26 -0.29
C ILE A 48 1.34 1.13 0.62
N ALA A 49 2.31 1.37 1.50
CA ALA A 49 2.82 0.37 2.42
C ALA A 49 1.74 -0.12 3.40
N HIS A 50 0.95 0.80 3.97
CA HIS A 50 -0.18 0.48 4.83
C HIS A 50 -1.23 -0.37 4.10
N LEU A 51 -1.64 0.02 2.88
CA LEU A 51 -2.60 -0.72 2.08
C LEU A 51 -2.11 -2.14 1.75
N VAL A 52 -0.87 -2.25 1.29
CA VAL A 52 -0.28 -3.54 0.92
C VAL A 52 -0.14 -4.43 2.15
N GLY A 53 0.33 -3.90 3.28
CA GLY A 53 0.46 -4.63 4.54
C GLY A 53 -0.89 -5.14 5.05
N ALA A 54 -1.92 -4.29 5.06
CA ALA A 54 -3.28 -4.68 5.43
C ALA A 54 -3.80 -5.83 4.57
N LEU A 55 -3.60 -5.75 3.25
CA LEU A 55 -4.02 -6.79 2.32
C LEU A 55 -3.25 -8.10 2.53
N VAL A 56 -1.93 -8.05 2.75
CA VAL A 56 -1.10 -9.24 3.05
C VAL A 56 -1.63 -9.94 4.31
N LEU A 57 -1.82 -9.19 5.40
CA LEU A 57 -2.21 -9.77 6.69
C LEU A 57 -3.65 -10.29 6.69
N SER A 58 -4.57 -9.55 6.08
CA SER A 58 -5.97 -9.97 5.92
C SER A 58 -6.09 -11.27 5.13
N ARG A 59 -5.36 -11.40 4.00
CA ARG A 59 -5.35 -12.61 3.16
C ARG A 59 -4.64 -13.81 3.78
N ALA A 60 -3.79 -13.60 4.78
CA ALA A 60 -3.16 -14.69 5.52
C ALA A 60 -4.12 -15.32 6.54
N CYS A 61 -5.22 -14.65 6.88
CA CYS A 61 -6.26 -15.16 7.74
C CYS A 61 -7.23 -16.07 6.97
N PRO A 62 -7.90 -17.03 7.63
CA PRO A 62 -9.00 -17.78 7.00
C PRO A 62 -10.17 -16.88 6.61
N ASP A 63 -10.88 -17.23 5.53
CA ASP A 63 -12.01 -16.43 5.01
C ASP A 63 -13.17 -16.25 6.01
N SER A 64 -13.28 -17.10 7.04
CA SER A 64 -14.29 -17.00 8.09
C SER A 64 -13.84 -16.20 9.33
N SER A 65 -12.65 -15.60 9.29
CA SER A 65 -12.04 -14.91 10.42
C SER A 65 -12.48 -13.45 10.49
N SER A 66 -13.07 -13.03 11.61
CA SER A 66 -13.40 -11.62 11.87
C SER A 66 -12.16 -10.71 11.92
N LEU A 67 -10.98 -11.28 12.20
CA LEU A 67 -9.71 -10.55 12.23
C LEU A 67 -9.30 -10.05 10.83
N ALA A 68 -9.66 -10.79 9.77
CA ALA A 68 -9.32 -10.41 8.40
C ALA A 68 -9.99 -9.08 8.02
N ASP A 69 -11.25 -8.92 8.40
CA ASP A 69 -12.04 -7.71 8.19
C ASP A 69 -11.57 -6.58 9.11
N GLU A 70 -11.31 -6.88 10.39
CA GLU A 70 -10.82 -5.90 11.37
C GLU A 70 -9.51 -5.24 10.93
N ILE A 71 -8.56 -6.02 10.38
CA ILE A 71 -7.30 -5.49 9.83
C ILE A 71 -7.57 -4.46 8.73
N LEU A 72 -8.46 -4.79 7.80
CA LEU A 72 -8.80 -3.90 6.68
C LEU A 72 -9.49 -2.63 7.18
N ASP A 73 -10.44 -2.77 8.11
CA ASP A 73 -11.21 -1.64 8.64
C ASP A 73 -10.33 -0.67 9.43
N VAL A 74 -9.45 -1.18 10.28
CA VAL A 74 -8.51 -0.34 11.05
C VAL A 74 -7.54 0.39 10.13
N CYS A 75 -6.92 -0.31 9.19
CA CYS A 75 -5.96 0.29 8.26
C CYS A 75 -6.64 1.32 7.35
N ARG A 76 -7.80 1.01 6.79
CA ARG A 76 -8.59 1.94 5.97
C ARG A 76 -8.95 3.20 6.74
N SER A 77 -9.44 3.04 7.97
CA SER A 77 -9.83 4.18 8.81
C SER A 77 -8.64 5.10 9.10
N ARG A 78 -7.45 4.54 9.34
CA ARG A 78 -6.24 5.34 9.58
C ARG A 78 -5.81 6.11 8.34
N ILE A 79 -5.78 5.46 7.18
CA ILE A 79 -5.40 6.10 5.91
C ILE A 79 -6.33 7.29 5.62
N LEU A 80 -7.65 7.09 5.71
CA LEU A 80 -8.62 8.16 5.45
C LEU A 80 -8.55 9.31 6.48
N ASN A 81 -8.10 9.03 7.70
CA ASN A 81 -7.92 10.05 8.72
C ASN A 81 -6.57 10.78 8.62
N GLN A 82 -5.57 10.20 7.95
CA GLN A 82 -4.28 10.85 7.68
C GLN A 82 -4.38 11.92 6.58
N ASP A 83 -5.40 11.87 5.73
CA ASP A 83 -5.72 12.91 4.75
C ASP A 83 -6.32 14.20 5.39
N THR A 84 -6.54 14.21 6.71
CA THR A 84 -6.92 15.43 7.43
C THR A 84 -5.64 16.08 7.97
N PRO A 85 -5.17 17.21 7.41
CA PRO A 85 -4.03 17.90 7.99
C PRO A 85 -4.37 18.28 9.42
N ALA A 86 -3.47 17.92 10.35
CA ALA A 86 -3.58 18.32 11.75
C ALA A 86 -3.77 19.85 11.81
N LYS A 87 -4.89 20.25 12.42
CA LYS A 87 -5.28 21.64 12.63
C LYS A 87 -4.34 22.33 13.62
#